data_AF-A0A258G1A5-F1
#
_entry.id   AF-A0A258G1A5-F1
#
_cell.length_a   1.000
_cell.length_b   1.000
_cell.length_c   1.000
_cell.angle_alpha   90.00
_cell.angle_beta   90.00
_cell.angle_gamma   90.00
#
_symmetry.space_group_name_H-M   'P 1'
#
loop_
_entity.id
_entity.type
_entity.pdbx_description
1 polymer ?
#
loop_
_entity_poly.entity_id
_entity_poly.type
_entity_poly.pdbx_seq_one_letter_code
_entity_poly.pdbx_strand_id
1 'polypeptide(L)'
;MAKKKSSSKHISTNNTHIMLKKGIVIYALLVFIMFVLVSVTWFTVHQFIASRAINDRHAQIVNIYDSLKLDGSYRVAKFDVFGDKRVYSWDHSRTYASSVEYGHNDTPQNTAADLKAKIEAAGFTPAGTAYEGSTNPQYYYLNSKGNYIRVTVTSAFVQNSITYGTFSNDDPMINHKDEAPTYVTIKVNLDDNNE
;
A
#
# COMPACT_ATOMS: atom_id res chain seq x y z
N MET A 1 76.97 -22.49 45.90
CA MET A 1 75.96 -22.10 44.89
C MET A 1 74.98 -23.26 44.71
N ALA A 2 73.78 -23.20 45.31
CA ALA A 2 72.82 -24.32 45.30
C ALA A 2 71.91 -24.24 44.06
N LYS A 3 71.88 -25.29 43.23
CA LYS A 3 70.96 -25.40 42.09
C LYS A 3 69.53 -25.65 42.61
N LYS A 4 68.65 -24.67 42.43
CA LYS A 4 67.21 -24.77 42.70
C LYS A 4 66.59 -25.77 41.72
N LYS A 5 66.16 -26.95 42.20
CA LYS A 5 65.41 -27.92 41.38
C LYS A 5 64.04 -27.33 41.06
N SER A 6 63.78 -27.10 39.77
CA SER A 6 62.44 -26.77 39.27
C SER A 6 61.56 -28.01 39.38
N SER A 7 60.58 -27.99 40.28
CA SER A 7 59.54 -29.01 40.37
C SER A 7 58.45 -28.66 39.36
N SER A 8 58.44 -29.31 38.19
CA SER A 8 57.29 -29.26 37.29
C SER A 8 56.13 -30.04 37.92
N LYS A 9 55.08 -29.35 38.37
CA LYS A 9 53.84 -30.00 38.80
C LYS A 9 53.28 -30.83 37.64
N HIS A 10 53.26 -32.14 37.78
CA HIS A 10 52.55 -33.04 36.86
C HIS A 10 51.04 -32.84 37.09
N ILE A 11 50.39 -32.12 36.19
CA ILE A 11 48.93 -32.02 36.17
C ILE A 11 48.43 -33.27 35.45
N SER A 12 47.95 -34.26 36.20
CA SER A 12 47.22 -35.40 35.65
C SER A 12 45.89 -34.91 35.09
N THR A 13 45.80 -34.77 33.76
CA THR A 13 44.52 -34.51 33.07
C THR A 13 43.72 -35.80 33.06
N ASN A 14 42.83 -35.95 34.04
CA ASN A 14 41.92 -37.09 34.11
C ASN A 14 40.92 -37.04 32.93
N ASN A 15 40.72 -38.15 32.21
CA ASN A 15 39.87 -38.21 30.99
C ASN A 15 38.43 -37.68 31.23
N THR A 16 37.94 -37.79 32.46
CA THR A 16 36.64 -37.27 32.91
C THR A 16 36.53 -35.75 32.77
N HIS A 17 37.60 -34.99 33.04
CA HIS A 17 37.61 -33.54 32.86
C HIS A 17 37.57 -33.12 31.39
N ILE A 18 38.15 -33.93 30.50
CA ILE A 18 38.12 -33.69 29.05
C ILE A 18 36.71 -33.97 28.51
N MET A 19 36.05 -35.05 28.96
CA MET A 19 34.66 -35.34 28.58
C MET A 19 33.68 -34.28 29.10
N LEU A 20 33.82 -33.81 30.35
CA LEU A 20 32.99 -32.74 30.90
C LEU A 20 33.14 -31.43 30.13
N LYS A 21 34.38 -31.03 29.77
CA LYS A 21 34.63 -29.83 28.96
C LYS A 21 34.01 -29.93 27.57
N LYS A 22 34.13 -31.09 26.90
CA LYS A 22 33.51 -31.33 25.59
C LYS A 22 31.98 -31.32 25.67
N GLY A 23 31.39 -31.91 26.73
CA GLY A 23 29.96 -31.89 26.98
C GLY A 23 29.40 -30.48 27.19
N ILE A 24 30.10 -29.63 27.94
CA ILE A 24 29.73 -28.22 28.13
C ILE A 24 29.77 -27.45 26.82
N VAL A 25 30.79 -27.66 25.98
CA VAL A 25 30.89 -27.01 24.65
C VAL A 25 29.74 -27.45 23.74
N ILE A 26 29.42 -28.75 23.70
CA ILE A 26 28.29 -29.27 22.92
C ILE A 26 26.97 -28.68 23.44
N TYR A 27 26.77 -28.62 24.75
CA TYR A 27 25.58 -28.02 25.34
C TYR A 27 25.45 -26.54 25.01
N ALA A 28 26.52 -25.76 25.13
CA ALA A 28 26.53 -24.35 24.76
C ALA A 28 26.21 -24.15 23.27
N LEU A 29 26.72 -25.03 22.41
CA LEU A 29 26.45 -25.01 20.97
C LEU A 29 24.99 -25.36 20.65
N LEU A 30 24.39 -26.32 21.37
CA LEU A 30 22.97 -26.65 21.25
C LEU A 30 22.07 -25.49 21.72
N VAL A 31 22.40 -24.84 22.84
CA VAL A 31 21.66 -23.66 23.32
C VAL A 31 21.76 -22.52 22.31
N PHE A 32 22.94 -22.27 21.75
CA PHE A 32 23.14 -21.27 20.70
C PHE A 32 22.30 -21.59 19.45
N ILE A 33 22.33 -22.84 18.96
CA ILE A 33 21.51 -23.26 17.83
C ILE A 33 20.02 -23.07 18.13
N MET A 34 19.56 -23.46 19.32
CA MET A 34 18.17 -23.27 19.73
C MET A 34 17.79 -21.79 19.70
N PHE A 35 18.64 -20.91 20.23
CA PHE A 35 18.41 -19.46 20.20
C PHE A 35 18.34 -18.91 18.77
N VAL A 36 19.23 -19.35 17.87
CA VAL A 36 19.20 -18.96 16.46
C VAL A 36 17.90 -19.43 15.80
N LEU A 37 17.51 -20.69 16.00
CA LEU A 37 16.28 -21.25 15.43
C LEU A 37 15.04 -20.50 15.91
N VAL A 38 14.94 -20.18 17.20
CA VAL A 38 13.84 -19.37 17.75
C VAL A 38 13.82 -17.97 17.13
N SER A 39 14.98 -17.34 17.00
CA SER A 39 15.10 -15.99 16.42
C SER A 39 14.68 -15.95 14.94
N VAL A 40 15.14 -16.92 14.14
CA VAL A 40 14.78 -17.05 12.72
C VAL A 40 13.30 -17.39 12.56
N THR A 41 12.77 -18.29 13.40
CA THR A 41 11.33 -18.63 13.38
C THR A 41 10.49 -17.40 13.70
N TRP A 42 10.85 -16.64 14.73
CA TRP A 42 10.15 -15.42 15.08
C TRP A 42 10.17 -14.38 13.95
N PHE A 43 11.35 -14.12 13.37
CA PHE A 43 11.50 -13.19 12.25
C PHE A 43 10.66 -13.61 11.03
N THR A 44 10.71 -14.89 10.66
CA THR A 44 9.96 -15.40 9.49
C THR A 44 8.45 -15.35 9.71
N VAL A 45 7.96 -15.68 10.90
CA VAL A 45 6.54 -15.54 11.26
C VAL A 45 6.10 -14.07 11.17
N HIS A 46 6.90 -13.15 11.67
CA HIS A 46 6.60 -11.72 11.60
C HIS A 46 6.52 -11.22 10.16
N GLN A 47 7.48 -11.61 9.31
CA GLN A 47 7.48 -11.24 7.90
C GLN A 47 6.32 -11.87 7.14
N PHE A 48 5.96 -13.11 7.47
CA PHE A 48 4.80 -13.76 6.88
C PHE A 48 3.49 -13.03 7.22
N ILE A 49 3.29 -12.66 8.49
CA ILE A 49 2.10 -11.91 8.91
C ILE A 49 2.03 -10.56 8.19
N ALA A 50 3.14 -9.83 8.13
CA ALA A 50 3.20 -8.54 7.44
C ALA A 50 2.91 -8.67 5.94
N SER A 51 3.53 -9.64 5.26
CA SER A 51 3.30 -9.89 3.83
C SER A 51 1.86 -10.32 3.55
N ARG A 52 1.27 -11.16 4.41
CA ARG A 52 -0.13 -11.55 4.30
C ARG A 52 -1.06 -10.35 4.42
N ALA A 53 -0.85 -9.48 5.41
CA ALA A 53 -1.66 -8.29 5.57
C ALA A 53 -1.60 -7.36 4.34
N ILE A 54 -0.41 -7.19 3.75
CA ILE A 54 -0.22 -6.44 2.51
C ILE A 54 -1.01 -7.08 1.35
N ASN A 55 -0.91 -8.40 1.18
CA ASN A 55 -1.61 -9.11 0.11
C ASN A 55 -3.12 -9.07 0.26
N ASP A 56 -3.64 -9.28 1.48
CA ASP A 56 -5.07 -9.22 1.77
C ASP A 56 -5.62 -7.81 1.48
N ARG A 57 -4.85 -6.78 1.86
CA ARG A 57 -5.20 -5.38 1.59
C ARG A 57 -5.18 -5.04 0.10
N HIS A 58 -4.15 -5.50 -0.62
CA HIS A 58 -4.07 -5.35 -2.07
C HIS A 58 -5.26 -6.01 -2.76
N ALA A 59 -5.58 -7.25 -2.40
CA ALA A 59 -6.71 -7.99 -2.93
C ALA A 59 -8.04 -7.27 -2.66
N GLN A 60 -8.22 -6.69 -1.46
CA GLN A 60 -9.41 -5.88 -1.15
C GLN A 60 -9.54 -4.67 -2.08
N ILE A 61 -8.45 -3.95 -2.37
CA ILE A 61 -8.47 -2.79 -3.26
C ILE A 61 -8.76 -3.22 -4.71
N VAL A 62 -8.11 -4.28 -5.20
CA VAL A 62 -8.36 -4.83 -6.54
C VAL A 62 -9.83 -5.24 -6.68
N ASN A 63 -10.38 -5.93 -5.68
CA ASN A 63 -11.79 -6.32 -5.67
C ASN A 63 -12.74 -5.10 -5.72
N ILE A 64 -12.35 -3.96 -5.13
CA ILE A 64 -13.14 -2.71 -5.25
C ILE A 64 -13.14 -2.24 -6.69
N TYR A 65 -11.98 -2.14 -7.35
CA TYR A 65 -11.91 -1.77 -8.78
C TYR A 65 -12.71 -2.74 -9.67
N ASP A 66 -12.57 -4.06 -9.45
CA ASP A 66 -13.30 -5.07 -10.21
C ASP A 66 -14.81 -4.97 -10.00
N SER A 67 -15.26 -4.64 -8.79
CA SER A 67 -16.68 -4.48 -8.46
C SER A 67 -17.36 -3.31 -9.17
N LEU A 68 -16.59 -2.32 -9.63
CA LEU A 68 -17.12 -1.22 -10.43
C LEU A 68 -17.58 -1.68 -11.82
N LYS A 69 -17.13 -2.86 -12.29
CA LYS A 69 -17.50 -3.44 -13.59
C LYS A 69 -17.37 -2.43 -14.73
N LEU A 70 -16.23 -1.75 -14.77
CA LEU A 70 -15.87 -0.89 -15.90
C LEU A 70 -15.68 -1.78 -17.12
N ASP A 71 -16.36 -1.48 -18.23
CA ASP A 71 -16.26 -2.25 -19.46
C ASP A 71 -15.10 -1.77 -20.35
N GLY A 72 -14.94 -2.37 -21.53
CA GLY A 72 -13.84 -2.09 -22.44
C GLY A 72 -13.82 -0.66 -23.03
N SER A 73 -14.82 0.18 -22.76
CA SER A 73 -14.80 1.61 -23.08
C SER A 73 -13.85 2.41 -22.18
N TYR A 74 -13.58 1.92 -20.96
CA TYR A 74 -12.62 2.50 -20.03
C TYR A 74 -11.23 1.90 -20.26
N ARG A 75 -10.30 2.70 -20.78
CA ARG A 75 -8.94 2.25 -21.08
C ARG A 75 -7.98 2.71 -20.00
N VAL A 76 -7.30 1.77 -19.34
CA VAL A 76 -6.31 2.09 -18.31
C VAL A 76 -5.17 2.90 -18.92
N ALA A 77 -4.96 4.11 -18.40
CA ALA A 77 -3.84 4.99 -18.72
C ALA A 77 -2.69 4.82 -17.71
N LYS A 78 -3.03 4.65 -16.42
CA LYS A 78 -2.06 4.43 -15.34
C LYS A 78 -2.65 3.55 -14.25
N PHE A 79 -1.83 2.70 -13.66
CA PHE A 79 -2.22 1.77 -12.62
C PHE A 79 -1.23 1.82 -11.47
N ASP A 80 -1.65 2.35 -10.33
CA ASP A 80 -0.86 2.44 -9.09
C ASP A 80 -1.68 1.89 -7.91
N VAL A 81 -1.77 0.56 -7.86
CA VAL A 81 -2.51 -0.17 -6.82
C VAL A 81 -1.53 -0.94 -5.95
N PHE A 82 -1.62 -0.74 -4.64
CA PHE A 82 -0.68 -1.28 -3.67
C PHE A 82 -1.37 -1.70 -2.38
N GLY A 83 -0.82 -2.72 -1.74
CA GLY A 83 -1.34 -3.26 -0.48
C GLY A 83 -0.68 -2.69 0.77
N ASP A 84 0.51 -2.12 0.65
CA ASP A 84 1.22 -1.54 1.79
C ASP A 84 0.61 -0.20 2.19
N LYS A 85 0.42 0.04 3.50
CA LYS A 85 -0.06 1.33 3.98
C LYS A 85 1.06 2.36 3.86
N ARG A 86 0.88 3.35 2.97
CA ARG A 86 1.83 4.44 2.75
C ARG A 86 1.31 5.73 3.37
N VAL A 87 2.12 6.37 4.21
CA VAL A 87 1.79 7.65 4.86
C VAL A 87 2.61 8.79 4.25
N TYR A 88 2.05 10.01 4.26
CA TYR A 88 2.78 11.19 3.80
C TYR A 88 3.92 11.52 4.75
N SER A 89 5.11 11.85 4.23
CA SER A 89 6.28 12.18 5.06
C SER A 89 6.09 13.41 5.93
N TRP A 90 5.21 14.34 5.54
CA TRP A 90 4.93 15.59 6.23
C TRP A 90 3.67 15.53 7.12
N ASP A 91 2.83 14.50 6.97
CA ASP A 91 1.64 14.26 7.79
C ASP A 91 1.32 12.76 7.88
N HIS A 92 1.74 12.15 9.00
CA HIS A 92 1.53 10.72 9.24
C HIS A 92 0.07 10.33 9.50
N SER A 93 -0.85 11.31 9.64
CA SER A 93 -2.28 11.04 9.74
C SER A 93 -2.92 10.80 8.36
N ARG A 94 -2.24 11.17 7.28
CA ARG A 94 -2.71 11.01 5.89
C ARG A 94 -2.08 9.79 5.23
N THR A 95 -2.84 9.18 4.34
CA THR A 95 -2.40 7.98 3.60
C THR A 95 -2.55 8.17 2.10
N TYR A 96 -1.58 7.67 1.35
CA TYR A 96 -1.69 7.62 -0.11
C TYR A 96 -2.79 6.63 -0.48
N ALA A 97 -3.68 7.04 -1.38
CA ALA A 97 -4.68 6.17 -1.95
C ALA A 97 -4.09 5.39 -3.13
N SER A 98 -4.54 4.14 -3.32
CA SER A 98 -4.30 3.44 -4.58
C SER A 98 -5.11 4.11 -5.68
N SER A 99 -4.54 4.28 -6.85
CA SER A 99 -5.18 5.01 -7.96
C SER A 99 -5.11 4.26 -9.28
N VAL A 100 -6.18 4.35 -10.05
CA VAL A 100 -6.19 3.94 -11.45
C VAL A 100 -6.77 5.09 -12.27
N GLU A 101 -6.05 5.43 -13.33
CA GLU A 101 -6.40 6.49 -14.25
C GLU A 101 -6.86 5.86 -15.57
N TYR A 102 -7.96 6.34 -16.13
CA TYR A 102 -8.59 5.80 -17.34
C TYR A 102 -8.84 6.91 -18.36
N GLY A 103 -8.71 6.57 -19.64
CA GLY A 103 -9.33 7.31 -20.73
C GLY A 103 -10.68 6.70 -21.10
N HIS A 104 -11.67 7.54 -21.39
CA HIS A 104 -13.01 7.11 -21.81
C HIS A 104 -13.51 8.03 -22.93
N ASN A 105 -14.02 7.45 -24.02
CA ASN A 105 -14.39 8.21 -25.22
C ASN A 105 -15.83 8.74 -25.17
N ASP A 106 -16.14 9.49 -24.12
CA ASP A 106 -17.42 10.18 -23.91
C ASP A 106 -17.16 11.55 -23.28
N THR A 107 -18.22 12.29 -22.93
CA THR A 107 -18.17 13.58 -22.26
C THR A 107 -18.03 13.43 -20.74
N PRO A 108 -17.42 14.40 -20.03
CA PRO A 108 -17.37 14.40 -18.57
C PRO A 108 -18.73 14.22 -17.90
N GLN A 109 -19.79 14.83 -18.44
CA GLN A 109 -21.13 14.72 -17.88
C GLN A 109 -21.66 13.27 -17.95
N ASN A 110 -21.55 12.61 -19.10
CA ASN A 110 -22.01 11.23 -19.27
C ASN A 110 -21.16 10.26 -18.44
N THR A 111 -19.84 10.42 -18.51
CA THR A 111 -18.87 9.60 -17.77
C THR A 111 -19.10 9.69 -16.25
N ALA A 112 -19.35 10.89 -15.71
CA ALA A 112 -19.62 11.07 -14.28
C ALA A 112 -20.93 10.40 -13.86
N ALA A 113 -21.98 10.46 -14.70
CA ALA A 113 -23.25 9.80 -14.43
C ALA A 113 -23.12 8.26 -14.47
N ASP A 114 -22.42 7.71 -15.46
CA ASP A 114 -22.17 6.28 -15.57
C ASP A 114 -21.34 5.76 -14.38
N LEU A 115 -20.23 6.44 -14.04
CA LEU A 115 -19.40 6.08 -12.89
C LEU A 115 -20.18 6.13 -11.59
N LYS A 116 -21.00 7.16 -11.37
CA LYS A 116 -21.87 7.24 -10.20
C LYS A 116 -22.76 6.00 -10.10
N ALA A 117 -23.44 5.63 -11.18
CA ALA A 117 -24.33 4.47 -11.19
C ALA A 117 -23.57 3.15 -10.91
N LYS A 118 -22.38 2.98 -11.51
CA LYS A 118 -21.52 1.80 -11.29
C LYS A 118 -20.98 1.72 -9.85
N ILE A 119 -20.60 2.85 -9.26
CA ILE A 119 -20.10 2.94 -7.87
C ILE A 119 -21.23 2.65 -6.88
N GLU A 120 -22.42 3.20 -7.11
CA GLU A 120 -23.60 2.91 -6.29
C GLU A 120 -24.01 1.44 -6.40
N ALA A 121 -23.94 0.85 -7.61
CA ALA A 121 -24.17 -0.58 -7.82
C ALA A 121 -23.12 -1.48 -7.13
N ALA A 122 -21.90 -0.98 -6.91
CA ALA A 122 -20.86 -1.65 -6.14
C ALA A 122 -21.06 -1.54 -4.61
N GLY A 123 -22.14 -0.89 -4.15
CA GLY A 123 -22.51 -0.79 -2.74
C GLY A 123 -21.86 0.38 -2.00
N PHE A 124 -21.40 1.40 -2.73
CA PHE A 124 -20.95 2.66 -2.15
C PHE A 124 -22.06 3.71 -2.20
N THR A 125 -22.06 4.63 -1.24
CA THR A 125 -23.00 5.75 -1.17
C THR A 125 -22.26 7.07 -1.24
N PRO A 126 -22.84 8.13 -1.84
CA PRO A 126 -22.25 9.46 -1.84
C PRO A 126 -21.92 9.94 -0.42
N ALA A 127 -20.70 10.45 -0.23
CA ALA A 127 -20.17 10.92 1.05
C ALA A 127 -19.80 12.42 1.04
N GLY A 128 -19.79 13.05 -0.14
CA GLY A 128 -19.54 14.48 -0.31
C GLY A 128 -18.85 14.80 -1.63
N THR A 129 -18.49 16.07 -1.78
CA THR A 129 -17.77 16.58 -2.95
C THR A 129 -16.73 17.59 -2.46
N ALA A 130 -15.54 17.61 -3.07
CA ALA A 130 -14.60 18.71 -2.94
C ALA A 130 -14.42 19.45 -4.25
N TYR A 131 -13.97 20.70 -4.14
CA TYR A 131 -13.75 21.60 -5.27
C TYR A 131 -14.99 21.72 -6.17
N GLU A 132 -16.17 21.76 -5.54
CA GLU A 132 -17.44 21.93 -6.24
C GLU A 132 -17.42 23.24 -7.04
N GLY A 133 -17.81 23.17 -8.31
CA GLY A 133 -17.77 24.31 -9.24
C GLY A 133 -16.41 24.58 -9.89
N SER A 134 -15.32 23.94 -9.46
CA SER A 134 -14.02 24.02 -10.14
C SER A 134 -14.03 23.25 -11.47
N THR A 135 -12.97 23.38 -12.28
CA THR A 135 -12.74 22.57 -13.50
C THR A 135 -12.53 21.08 -13.21
N ASN A 136 -12.28 20.73 -11.95
CA ASN A 136 -11.80 19.42 -11.55
C ASN A 136 -12.42 18.95 -10.21
N PRO A 137 -13.76 18.82 -10.12
CA PRO A 137 -14.43 18.41 -8.90
C PRO A 137 -14.06 16.97 -8.54
N GLN A 138 -14.08 16.70 -7.23
CA GLN A 138 -13.79 15.38 -6.70
C GLN A 138 -15.00 14.86 -5.93
N TYR A 139 -15.56 13.75 -6.40
CA TYR A 139 -16.73 13.11 -5.80
C TYR A 139 -16.30 12.00 -4.84
N TYR A 140 -16.85 11.99 -3.64
CA TYR A 140 -16.53 11.04 -2.59
C TYR A 140 -17.66 10.03 -2.39
N TYR A 141 -17.28 8.77 -2.21
CA TYR A 141 -18.19 7.67 -1.92
C TYR A 141 -17.62 6.80 -0.80
N LEU A 142 -18.51 6.25 0.02
CA LEU A 142 -18.19 5.41 1.18
C LEU A 142 -19.06 4.14 1.16
N ASN A 143 -18.48 2.98 1.43
CA ASN A 143 -19.26 1.75 1.63
C ASN A 143 -19.41 1.39 3.12
N SER A 144 -20.27 0.41 3.41
CA SER A 144 -20.54 -0.08 4.78
C SER A 144 -19.33 -0.66 5.50
N LYS A 145 -18.25 -0.99 4.77
CA LYS A 145 -16.99 -1.49 5.30
C LYS A 145 -15.99 -0.37 5.62
N GLY A 146 -16.37 0.91 5.45
CA GLY A 146 -15.50 2.05 5.71
C GLY A 146 -14.50 2.37 4.58
N ASN A 147 -14.64 1.77 3.40
CA ASN A 147 -13.75 2.06 2.27
C ASN A 147 -14.24 3.29 1.51
N TYR A 148 -13.30 4.13 1.11
CA TYR A 148 -13.55 5.35 0.36
C TYR A 148 -13.15 5.18 -1.11
N ILE A 149 -14.02 5.67 -1.98
CA ILE A 149 -13.71 5.93 -3.39
C ILE A 149 -13.75 7.44 -3.60
N ARG A 150 -12.72 7.96 -4.28
CA ARG A 150 -12.73 9.33 -4.81
C ARG A 150 -12.66 9.26 -6.32
N VAL A 151 -13.55 9.98 -6.98
CA VAL A 151 -13.61 10.02 -8.43
C VAL A 151 -13.45 11.45 -8.90
N THR A 152 -12.62 11.58 -9.92
CA THR A 152 -12.38 12.81 -10.64
C THR A 152 -12.57 12.53 -12.12
N VAL A 153 -13.35 13.38 -12.78
CA VAL A 153 -13.70 13.25 -14.20
C VAL A 153 -13.44 14.60 -14.87
N THR A 154 -12.53 14.63 -15.85
CA THR A 154 -12.13 15.85 -16.56
C THR A 154 -12.13 15.64 -18.06
N SER A 155 -12.31 16.70 -18.85
CA SER A 155 -12.12 16.57 -20.30
C SER A 155 -10.63 16.40 -20.61
N ALA A 156 -10.31 15.75 -21.73
CA ALA A 156 -8.93 15.62 -22.19
C ALA A 156 -8.28 17.00 -22.44
N PHE A 157 -9.06 18.01 -22.82
CA PHE A 157 -8.58 19.38 -22.94
C PHE A 157 -8.09 19.93 -21.59
N VAL A 158 -8.90 19.79 -20.53
CA VAL A 158 -8.52 20.20 -19.17
C VAL A 158 -7.29 19.42 -18.70
N GLN A 159 -7.27 18.10 -18.89
CA GLN A 159 -6.14 17.26 -18.51
C GLN A 159 -4.84 17.66 -19.24
N ASN A 160 -4.91 17.94 -20.55
CA ASN A 160 -3.77 18.41 -21.33
C ASN A 160 -3.31 19.80 -20.89
N SER A 161 -4.23 20.69 -20.53
CA SER A 161 -3.92 22.02 -20.02
C SER A 161 -3.19 21.96 -18.68
N ILE A 162 -3.57 21.03 -17.80
CA ILE A 162 -2.86 20.74 -16.54
C ILE A 162 -1.46 20.19 -16.80
N THR A 163 -1.32 19.33 -17.80
CA THR A 163 -0.06 18.59 -18.05
C THR A 163 0.97 19.41 -18.83
N TYR A 164 0.53 20.18 -19.83
CA TYR A 164 1.40 20.82 -20.81
C TYR A 164 1.17 22.33 -20.95
N GLY A 165 0.14 22.89 -20.30
CA GLY A 165 -0.29 24.27 -20.51
C GLY A 165 -0.17 25.17 -19.27
N THR A 166 -0.85 26.32 -19.34
CA THR A 166 -1.04 27.26 -18.24
C THR A 166 -2.45 27.09 -17.67
N PHE A 167 -2.66 26.03 -16.91
CA PHE A 167 -3.94 25.75 -16.27
C PHE A 167 -4.30 26.84 -15.26
N SER A 168 -5.53 27.37 -15.35
CA SER A 168 -6.14 28.23 -14.33
C SER A 168 -7.27 27.47 -13.65
N ASN A 169 -7.26 27.45 -12.31
CA ASN A 169 -8.33 26.84 -11.50
C ASN A 169 -9.66 27.62 -11.57
N ASP A 170 -9.63 28.84 -12.13
CA ASP A 170 -10.76 29.76 -12.14
C ASP A 170 -11.78 29.48 -13.26
N ASP A 171 -11.49 28.55 -14.17
CA ASP A 171 -12.41 28.16 -15.26
C ASP A 171 -13.37 27.05 -14.79
N PRO A 172 -14.69 27.27 -14.72
CA PRO A 172 -15.61 26.27 -14.17
C PRO A 172 -15.79 25.05 -15.08
N MET A 173 -15.87 23.83 -14.50
CA MET A 173 -16.03 22.57 -15.27
C MET A 173 -17.25 22.57 -16.20
N ILE A 174 -18.27 23.36 -15.87
CA ILE A 174 -19.48 23.46 -16.70
C ILE A 174 -19.16 23.87 -18.15
N ASN A 175 -18.06 24.58 -18.38
CA ASN A 175 -17.61 25.01 -19.70
C ASN A 175 -17.05 23.86 -20.54
N HIS A 176 -16.59 22.78 -19.90
CA HIS A 176 -15.93 21.63 -20.54
C HIS A 176 -16.73 20.33 -20.39
N LYS A 177 -17.93 20.39 -19.83
CA LYS A 177 -18.72 19.19 -19.47
C LYS A 177 -19.12 18.31 -20.66
N ASP A 178 -19.17 18.90 -21.87
CA ASP A 178 -19.58 18.27 -23.12
C ASP A 178 -18.38 17.92 -24.03
N GLU A 179 -17.14 18.11 -23.55
CA GLU A 179 -15.93 17.86 -24.33
C GLU A 179 -15.43 16.42 -24.19
N ALA A 180 -15.58 15.64 -25.26
CA ALA A 180 -14.97 14.32 -25.36
C ALA A 180 -13.55 14.40 -25.96
N PRO A 181 -12.63 13.47 -25.62
CA PRO A 181 -12.79 12.36 -24.68
C PRO A 181 -12.57 12.80 -23.21
N THR A 182 -12.94 11.93 -22.28
CA THR A 182 -12.76 12.14 -20.84
C THR A 182 -11.50 11.46 -20.29
N TYR A 183 -10.90 12.09 -19.28
CA TYR A 183 -9.92 11.50 -18.38
C TYR A 183 -10.57 11.26 -17.01
N VAL A 184 -10.35 10.07 -16.45
CA VAL A 184 -10.96 9.64 -15.19
C VAL A 184 -9.87 9.20 -14.23
N THR A 185 -9.88 9.72 -13.02
CA THR A 185 -9.04 9.23 -11.92
C THR A 185 -9.93 8.66 -10.85
N ILE A 186 -9.75 7.37 -10.55
CA ILE A 186 -10.42 6.70 -9.43
C ILE A 186 -9.35 6.41 -8.39
N LYS A 187 -9.56 6.88 -7.16
CA LYS A 187 -8.71 6.61 -6.01
C LYS A 187 -9.49 5.79 -4.98
N VAL A 188 -8.85 4.78 -4.40
CA VAL A 188 -9.40 3.91 -3.35
C VAL A 188 -8.53 4.02 -2.11
N ASN A 189 -9.18 4.26 -0.97
CA ASN A 189 -8.54 4.17 0.35
C ASN A 189 -9.40 3.33 1.28
N LEU A 190 -8.78 2.47 2.10
CA LEU A 190 -9.50 1.61 3.04
C LEU A 190 -9.53 2.17 4.46
N ASP A 191 -8.71 3.18 4.77
CA ASP A 191 -8.51 3.65 6.15
C ASP A 191 -9.24 4.95 6.47
N ASP A 192 -9.19 5.94 5.56
CA ASP A 192 -9.77 7.28 5.78
C ASP A 192 -9.94 8.04 4.46
N ASN A 193 -10.80 9.06 4.45
CA ASN A 193 -10.92 10.03 3.38
C ASN A 193 -9.86 11.16 3.46
N ASN A 194 -8.83 11.04 4.28
CA ASN A 194 -7.81 12.08 4.42
C ASN A 194 -6.55 11.75 3.58
N GLU A 195 -6.41 12.45 2.45
CA GLU A 195 -5.21 12.52 1.59
C GLU A 195 -4.76 13.98 1.48
#